data_AF-A0A0U2GTX9-F1
#
_entry.id   AF-A0A0U2GTX9-F1
#
_cell.length_a   1.000
_cell.length_b   1.000
_cell.length_c   1.000
_cell.angle_alpha   90.00
_cell.angle_beta   90.00
_cell.angle_gamma   90.00
#
_symmetry.space_group_name_H-M   'P 1'
#
loop_
_entity.id
_entity.type
_entity.pdbx_description
1 polymer ?
#
loop_
_entity_poly.entity_id
_entity_poly.type
_entity_poly.pdbx_seq_one_letter_code
_entity_poly.pdbx_strand_id
1 'polypeptide(L)'
;AKQIGFSDKQIAVAVKSTELAIRKQRQDFNITPYVKQIDTVAAEWPATTNYLYLTYNAVAHDLTFSEEHTMVIGSGVYRIGSSVEFDWCAVGCLRELRKLGKKTIMVNY
;
A
#
# COMPACT_ATOMS: atom_id res chain seq x y z
N ALA A 1 -3.11 18.14 6.70
CA ALA A 1 -1.79 17.76 6.14
C ALA A 1 -1.81 16.40 5.44
N LYS A 2 -2.15 15.29 6.14
CA LYS A 2 -2.11 13.95 5.51
C LYS A 2 -3.11 13.77 4.36
N GLN A 3 -4.33 14.30 4.51
CA GLN A 3 -5.38 14.29 3.48
C GLN A 3 -5.00 15.02 2.18
N ILE A 4 -4.08 15.97 2.25
CA ILE A 4 -3.56 16.73 1.11
C ILE A 4 -2.18 16.22 0.64
N GLY A 5 -1.76 15.02 1.08
CA GLY A 5 -0.61 14.32 0.51
C GLY A 5 0.75 14.51 1.19
N PHE A 6 0.85 15.21 2.32
CA PHE A 6 2.15 15.39 2.99
C PHE A 6 2.65 14.08 3.60
N SER A 7 3.86 13.67 3.22
CA SER A 7 4.60 12.56 3.85
C SER A 7 5.06 12.92 5.27
N ASP A 8 5.28 11.90 6.11
CA ASP A 8 5.81 12.10 7.48
C ASP A 8 7.21 12.77 7.42
N LYS A 9 8.00 12.45 6.39
CA LYS A 9 9.29 13.10 6.08
C LYS A 9 9.16 14.60 5.81
N GLN A 10 8.22 15.03 4.97
CA GLN A 10 8.01 16.45 4.67
C GLN A 10 7.57 17.23 5.92
N ILE A 11 6.68 16.64 6.72
CA ILE A 11 6.24 17.25 7.99
C ILE A 11 7.41 17.36 8.96
N ALA A 12 8.23 16.31 9.08
CA ALA A 12 9.41 16.28 9.94
C ALA A 12 10.40 17.41 9.59
N VAL A 13 10.65 17.64 8.29
CA VAL A 13 11.49 18.76 7.84
C VAL A 13 10.88 20.11 8.23
N ALA A 14 9.58 20.30 8.03
CA ALA A 14 8.90 21.57 8.34
C ALA A 14 8.92 21.90 9.84
N VAL A 15 8.82 20.89 10.71
CA VAL A 15 8.79 21.07 12.17
C VAL A 15 10.15 20.83 12.85
N LYS A 16 11.22 20.64 12.07
CA LYS A 16 12.58 20.34 12.56
C LYS A 16 12.62 19.14 13.52
N SER A 17 11.93 18.06 13.15
CA SER A 17 11.87 16.80 13.90
C SER A 17 12.36 15.63 13.03
N THR A 18 12.28 14.41 13.54
CA THR A 18 12.60 13.19 12.79
C THR A 18 11.33 12.55 12.21
N GLU A 19 11.46 11.87 11.07
CA GLU A 19 10.34 11.15 10.45
C GLU A 19 9.72 10.13 11.40
N LEU A 20 10.56 9.44 12.20
CA LEU A 20 10.10 8.45 13.17
C LEU A 20 9.27 9.08 14.31
N ALA A 21 9.68 10.25 14.81
CA ALA A 21 8.93 10.98 15.83
C ALA A 21 7.56 11.42 15.31
N ILE A 22 7.50 11.95 14.08
CA ILE A 22 6.24 12.32 13.43
C ILE A 22 5.35 11.10 13.19
N ARG A 23 5.93 9.99 12.72
CA ARG A 23 5.20 8.74 12.54
C ARG A 23 4.57 8.25 13.85
N LYS A 24 5.33 8.27 14.94
CA LYS A 24 4.84 7.87 16.27
C LYS A 24 3.70 8.77 16.72
N GLN A 25 3.89 10.10 16.68
CA GLN A 25 2.85 11.06 17.05
C GLN A 25 1.58 10.88 16.19
N ARG A 26 1.74 10.63 14.89
CA ARG A 26 0.62 10.35 13.99
C ARG A 26 -0.14 9.08 14.39
N GLN A 27 0.57 8.03 14.79
CA GLN A 27 -0.04 6.79 15.30
C GLN A 27 -0.71 6.99 16.66
N ASP A 28 -0.10 7.74 17.57
CA ASP A 28 -0.65 8.06 18.90
C ASP A 28 -1.97 8.84 18.79
N PHE A 29 -2.13 9.65 17.73
CA PHE A 29 -3.38 10.33 17.39
C PHE A 29 -4.37 9.48 16.57
N ASN A 30 -4.10 8.19 16.34
CA ASN A 30 -4.89 7.30 15.50
C ASN A 30 -5.11 7.83 14.07
N ILE A 31 -4.14 8.58 13.53
CA ILE A 31 -4.19 9.11 12.17
C ILE A 31 -3.54 8.09 11.23
N THR A 32 -4.32 7.11 10.78
CA THR A 32 -3.88 6.07 9.83
C THR A 32 -4.64 6.16 8.51
N PRO A 33 -4.03 5.79 7.38
CA PRO A 33 -4.75 5.70 6.12
C PRO A 33 -5.69 4.49 6.13
N TYR A 34 -6.74 4.54 5.31
CA TYR A 34 -7.66 3.44 5.06
C TYR A 34 -7.39 2.78 3.72
N VAL A 35 -7.80 1.52 3.61
CA VAL A 35 -7.67 0.69 2.39
C VAL A 35 -8.98 0.77 1.62
N LYS A 36 -8.90 1.17 0.36
CA LYS A 36 -10.06 1.29 -0.54
C LYS A 36 -9.90 0.43 -1.78
N GLN A 37 -11.01 -0.08 -2.28
CA GLN A 37 -11.09 -0.85 -3.52
C GLN A 37 -11.26 0.07 -4.73
N ILE A 38 -10.70 -0.35 -5.86
CA ILE A 38 -10.96 0.23 -7.17
C ILE A 38 -11.96 -0.69 -7.85
N ASP A 39 -13.22 -0.25 -7.90
CA ASP A 39 -14.38 -1.04 -8.33
C ASP A 39 -14.89 -0.67 -9.73
N THR A 40 -14.30 0.34 -10.39
CA THR A 40 -14.71 0.93 -11.68
C THR A 40 -16.06 1.66 -11.72
N VAL A 41 -16.89 1.51 -10.69
CA VAL A 41 -18.28 2.00 -10.62
C VAL A 41 -18.56 2.89 -9.41
N ALA A 42 -17.52 3.38 -8.72
CA ALA A 42 -17.63 4.25 -7.56
C ALA A 42 -18.56 3.70 -6.47
N ALA A 43 -18.40 2.41 -6.17
CA ALA A 43 -19.14 1.61 -5.21
C ALA A 43 -20.63 1.39 -5.52
N GLU A 44 -21.08 1.62 -6.76
CA GLU A 44 -22.44 1.25 -7.18
C GLU A 44 -22.70 -0.26 -7.03
N TRP A 45 -21.68 -1.08 -7.36
CA TRP A 45 -21.72 -2.52 -7.26
C TRP A 45 -20.51 -3.04 -6.46
N PRO A 46 -20.67 -4.13 -5.70
CA PRO A 46 -19.56 -4.70 -4.93
C PRO A 46 -18.46 -5.21 -5.86
N ALA A 47 -17.21 -4.81 -5.61
CA ALA A 47 -16.06 -5.30 -6.35
C ALA A 47 -15.79 -6.77 -6.03
N THR A 48 -15.58 -7.56 -7.09
CA THR A 48 -15.15 -8.96 -6.96
C THR A 48 -13.63 -9.12 -6.86
N THR A 49 -12.89 -8.03 -7.11
CA THR A 49 -11.42 -8.02 -7.16
C THR A 49 -10.83 -7.11 -6.10
N ASN A 50 -9.65 -7.51 -5.59
CA ASN A 50 -8.91 -6.75 -4.57
C ASN A 50 -7.80 -5.91 -5.21
N TYR A 51 -8.19 -4.95 -6.06
CA TYR A 51 -7.28 -3.90 -6.52
C TYR A 51 -7.41 -2.69 -5.60
N LEU A 52 -6.35 -2.37 -4.86
CA LEU A 52 -6.43 -1.56 -3.64
C LEU A 52 -5.52 -0.35 -3.67
N TYR A 53 -5.91 0.70 -2.96
CA TYR A 53 -5.07 1.85 -2.67
C TYR A 53 -5.28 2.35 -1.23
N LEU A 54 -4.33 3.16 -0.75
CA LEU A 54 -4.38 3.77 0.58
C LEU A 54 -4.77 5.24 0.49
N THR A 55 -5.68 5.69 1.37
CA THR A 55 -6.09 7.10 1.44
C THR A 55 -6.34 7.57 2.87
N TYR A 56 -6.01 8.83 3.15
CA TYR A 56 -6.39 9.51 4.40
C TYR A 56 -7.79 10.17 4.32
N ASN A 57 -8.42 10.16 3.13
CA ASN A 57 -9.73 10.76 2.88
C ASN A 57 -10.82 9.69 2.94
N ALA A 58 -10.88 8.94 4.03
CA ALA A 58 -11.84 7.87 4.25
C ALA A 58 -12.14 7.70 5.74
N VAL A 59 -13.21 6.96 6.04
CA VAL A 59 -13.67 6.71 7.42
C VAL A 59 -13.62 5.22 7.82
N ALA A 60 -13.49 4.32 6.84
CA ALA A 60 -13.45 2.87 7.06
C ALA A 60 -12.69 2.17 5.92
N HIS A 61 -12.21 0.95 6.18
CA HIS A 61 -11.64 0.05 5.18
C HIS A 61 -12.75 -0.66 4.40
N ASP A 62 -12.53 -0.95 3.11
CA ASP A 62 -13.47 -1.75 2.30
C ASP A 62 -13.29 -3.27 2.51
N LEU A 63 -12.25 -3.66 3.24
CA LEU A 63 -11.85 -5.05 3.45
C LEU A 63 -11.60 -5.37 4.92
N THR A 64 -11.74 -6.65 5.26
CA THR A 64 -11.34 -7.22 6.55
C THR A 64 -9.96 -7.88 6.45
N PHE A 65 -9.12 -7.68 7.46
CA PHE A 65 -7.73 -8.20 7.48
C PHE A 65 -7.60 -9.41 8.42
N SER A 66 -8.38 -10.47 8.17
CA SER A 66 -8.43 -11.66 9.04
C SER A 66 -7.45 -12.76 8.66
N GLU A 67 -6.94 -12.76 7.43
CA GLU A 67 -6.05 -13.80 6.91
C GLU A 67 -4.59 -13.35 6.91
N GLU A 68 -3.66 -14.28 7.17
CA GLU A 68 -2.24 -14.05 7.01
C GLU A 68 -1.86 -14.04 5.52
N HIS A 69 -1.08 -13.04 5.12
CA HIS A 69 -0.65 -12.87 3.74
C HIS A 69 0.87 -12.69 3.67
N THR A 70 1.49 -13.24 2.62
CA THR A 70 2.89 -12.98 2.28
C THR A 70 2.98 -11.77 1.36
N MET A 71 3.75 -10.75 1.75
CA MET A 71 3.96 -9.56 0.92
C MET A 71 5.10 -9.77 -0.07
N VAL A 72 4.87 -9.39 -1.33
CA VAL A 72 5.87 -9.29 -2.38
C VAL A 72 5.98 -7.81 -2.78
N ILE A 73 7.20 -7.27 -2.71
CA ILE A 73 7.50 -5.86 -3.02
C ILE A 73 8.10 -5.80 -4.43
N GLY A 74 7.47 -5.00 -5.31
CA GLY A 74 7.94 -4.79 -6.68
C GLY A 74 9.17 -3.89 -6.78
N SER A 75 9.69 -3.76 -8.00
CA SER A 75 10.88 -2.95 -8.29
C SER A 75 10.66 -1.45 -8.27
N GLY A 76 9.40 -1.00 -8.29
CA GLY A 76 9.04 0.39 -8.57
C GLY A 76 9.39 0.78 -10.01
N VAL A 77 9.65 2.08 -10.21
CA VAL A 77 9.85 2.69 -11.53
C VAL A 77 11.11 2.16 -12.23
N TYR A 78 10.98 1.88 -13.53
CA TYR A 78 12.10 1.49 -14.37
C TYR A 78 13.16 2.59 -14.50
N ARG A 79 14.42 2.18 -14.44
CA ARG A 79 15.60 3.04 -14.58
C ARG A 79 16.76 2.23 -15.16
N ILE A 80 17.78 2.89 -15.68
CA ILE A 80 18.98 2.19 -16.16
C ILE A 80 19.54 1.33 -15.02
N GLY A 81 19.72 0.03 -15.28
CA GLY A 81 20.12 -0.97 -14.27
C GLY A 81 18.99 -1.58 -13.45
N SER A 82 17.73 -1.21 -13.73
CA SER A 82 16.53 -1.79 -13.11
C SER A 82 15.38 -1.79 -14.11
N SER A 83 15.23 -2.87 -14.85
CA SER A 83 14.23 -3.02 -15.91
C SER A 83 13.31 -4.22 -15.65
N VAL A 84 12.69 -4.74 -16.71
CA VAL A 84 11.65 -5.78 -16.71
C VAL A 84 12.07 -7.09 -16.03
N GLU A 85 13.37 -7.35 -15.90
CA GLU A 85 13.90 -8.52 -15.20
C GLU A 85 13.39 -8.62 -13.75
N PHE A 86 13.22 -7.48 -13.06
CA PHE A 86 12.74 -7.48 -11.68
C PHE A 86 11.23 -7.72 -11.58
N ASP A 87 10.47 -7.27 -12.59
CA ASP A 87 9.03 -7.57 -12.68
C ASP A 87 8.81 -9.06 -12.96
N TRP A 88 9.64 -9.65 -13.83
CA TRP A 88 9.63 -11.09 -14.09
C TRP A 88 9.89 -11.91 -12.82
N CYS A 89 10.87 -11.52 -12.01
CA CYS A 89 11.15 -12.14 -10.72
C CYS A 89 9.97 -12.04 -9.74
N ALA A 90 9.33 -10.87 -9.64
CA ALA A 90 8.18 -10.66 -8.76
C ALA A 90 6.97 -11.50 -9.18
N VAL A 91 6.66 -11.53 -10.48
CA VAL A 91 5.59 -12.37 -11.05
C VAL A 91 5.88 -13.85 -10.84
N GLY A 92 7.13 -14.28 -11.02
CA GLY A 92 7.58 -15.64 -10.73
C GLY A 92 7.33 -16.03 -9.27
N CYS A 93 7.76 -15.18 -8.33
CA CYS A 93 7.55 -15.39 -6.89
C CYS A 93 6.06 -15.51 -6.53
N LEU A 94 5.21 -14.60 -7.05
CA LEU A 94 3.77 -14.63 -6.81
C LEU A 94 3.11 -15.91 -7.34
N ARG A 95 3.54 -16.39 -8.51
CA ARG A 95 3.03 -17.64 -9.09
C ARG A 95 3.39 -18.84 -8.22
N GLU A 96 4.63 -18.92 -7.72
CA GLU A 96 5.06 -20.01 -6.84
C GLU A 96 4.35 -19.97 -5.48
N LEU A 97 4.22 -18.79 -4.85
CA LEU A 97 3.46 -18.64 -3.60
C LEU A 97 2.00 -19.07 -3.78
N ARG A 98 1.38 -18.73 -4.91
CA ARG A 98 0.02 -19.18 -5.24
C ARG A 98 -0.06 -20.70 -5.39
N LYS A 99 0.90 -21.34 -6.05
CA LYS A 99 0.98 -22.81 -6.17
C LYS A 99 1.12 -23.49 -4.81
N LEU A 100 1.83 -22.87 -3.88
CA LEU A 100 1.97 -23.32 -2.48
C LEU A 100 0.72 -23.03 -1.62
N GLY A 101 -0.36 -22.50 -2.21
CA GLY A 101 -1.59 -22.16 -1.50
C GLY A 101 -1.46 -20.96 -0.55
N LYS A 102 -0.40 -20.16 -0.68
CA LYS A 102 -0.18 -18.97 0.15
C LYS A 102 -0.95 -17.78 -0.42
N LYS A 103 -1.62 -17.04 0.46
CA LYS A 103 -2.24 -15.75 0.13
C LYS A 103 -1.15 -14.69 0.01
N THR A 104 -1.24 -13.84 -1.00
CA THR A 104 -0.18 -12.88 -1.32
C THR A 104 -0.69 -11.46 -1.46
N ILE A 105 0.10 -10.49 -1.04
CA ILE A 105 -0.12 -9.06 -1.29
C ILE A 105 1.02 -8.55 -2.16
N MET A 106 0.71 -8.00 -3.34
CA MET A 106 1.69 -7.33 -4.19
C MET A 106 1.63 -5.83 -3.93
N VAL A 107 2.78 -5.20 -3.69
CA VAL A 107 2.91 -3.74 -3.61
C VAL A 107 3.87 -3.28 -4.71
N ASN A 108 3.35 -2.54 -5.67
CA ASN A 108 4.12 -1.84 -6.69
C ASN A 108 3.48 -0.46 -6.93
N TYR A 109 4.24 0.50 -7.47
CA TYR A 109 3.75 1.85 -7.75
C TYR A 109 4.27 2.38 -9.09
#